data_AF-A0A545S9R6-F1
#
_entry.id   AF-A0A545S9R6-F1
#
_cell.length_a   1.000
_cell.length_b   1.000
_cell.length_c   1.000
_cell.angle_alpha   90.00
_cell.angle_beta   90.00
_cell.angle_gamma   90.00
#
_symmetry.space_group_name_H-M   'P 1'
#
loop_
_entity.id
_entity.type
_entity.pdbx_description
1 polymer ?
#
loop_
_entity_poly.entity_id
_entity_poly.type
_entity_poly.pdbx_seq_one_letter_code
_entity_poly.pdbx_strand_id
1 'polypeptide(L)' 'MTTRSTVTPDLSAHTPMMRQYLTLKADVPDTVLFYRMGDFYELFFDDARRVAALL' A
#
# COMPACT_ATOMS: atom_id res chain seq x y z
N MET A 1 -1.89 -0.21 -34.26
CA MET A 1 -1.21 0.50 -33.16
C MET A 1 -2.03 0.32 -31.90
N THR A 2 -1.65 -0.60 -31.01
CA THR A 2 -2.38 -0.90 -29.77
C THR A 2 -1.91 0.06 -28.67
N THR A 3 -2.76 0.99 -28.25
CA THR A 3 -2.49 1.90 -27.13
C THR A 3 -2.64 1.13 -25.81
N ARG A 4 -1.53 0.80 -25.14
CA ARG A 4 -1.57 0.36 -23.73
C ARG A 4 -1.90 1.58 -22.87
N SER A 5 -3.14 1.70 -22.42
CA SER A 5 -3.52 2.66 -21.37
C SER A 5 -2.84 2.24 -20.06
N THR A 6 -1.76 2.92 -19.70
CA THR A 6 -1.15 2.82 -18.37
C THR A 6 -2.04 3.59 -17.40
N VAL A 7 -2.92 2.88 -16.69
CA VAL A 7 -3.70 3.45 -15.59
C VAL A 7 -2.75 3.74 -14.44
N THR A 8 -2.25 4.97 -14.33
CA THR A 8 -1.60 5.44 -13.12
C THR A 8 -2.69 5.57 -12.05
N PRO A 9 -2.57 4.91 -10.89
CA PRO A 9 -3.58 5.02 -9.84
C PRO A 9 -3.67 6.48 -9.38
N ASP A 10 -4.87 7.05 -9.38
CA ASP A 10 -5.10 8.39 -8.83
C ASP A 10 -5.09 8.32 -7.31
N LEU A 11 -3.95 8.68 -6.73
CA LEU A 11 -3.71 8.68 -5.29
C LEU A 11 -4.17 10.00 -4.63
N SER A 12 -4.69 10.98 -5.39
CA SER A 12 -5.03 12.31 -4.87
C SER A 12 -6.19 12.29 -3.86
N ALA A 13 -7.07 11.29 -3.95
CA ALA A 13 -8.16 11.06 -2.99
C ALA A 13 -7.70 10.53 -1.62
N HIS A 14 -6.42 10.13 -1.49
CA HIS A 14 -5.90 9.52 -0.27
C HIS A 14 -5.20 10.55 0.63
N THR A 15 -5.23 10.30 1.95
CA THR A 15 -4.52 11.13 2.92
C THR A 15 -3.03 11.21 2.53
N PRO A 16 -2.33 12.32 2.83
CA PRO A 16 -0.91 12.46 2.50
C PRO A 16 -0.06 11.26 2.98
N MET A 17 -0.41 10.71 4.15
CA MET A 17 0.21 9.51 4.70
C MET A 17 -0.04 8.27 3.84
N MET A 18 -1.29 8.05 3.40
CA MET A 18 -1.63 6.89 2.58
C MET A 18 -1.05 6.95 1.17
N ARG A 19 -0.86 8.15 0.61
CA ARG A 19 -0.12 8.32 -0.64
C ARG A 19 1.31 7.82 -0.50
N GLN A 20 1.99 8.21 0.58
CA GLN A 20 3.36 7.77 0.84
C GLN A 20 3.44 6.25 1.02
N TYR A 21 2.52 5.68 1.81
CA TYR A 21 2.44 4.23 1.99
C TYR A 21 2.22 3.49 0.67
N LEU A 22 1.28 3.94 -0.17
CA LEU A 22 0.98 3.30 -1.45
C LEU A 22 2.11 3.44 -2.47
N THR A 23 2.81 4.57 -2.49
CA THR A 23 4.02 4.73 -3.32
C THR A 23 5.11 3.75 -2.91
N LEU A 24 5.41 3.66 -1.60
CA LEU A 24 6.39 2.70 -1.08
C LEU A 24 5.96 1.25 -1.36
N LYS A 25 4.68 0.94 -1.23
CA LYS A 25 4.13 -0.39 -1.53
C LYS A 25 4.18 -0.72 -3.01
N ALA A 26 4.06 0.27 -3.90
CA ALA A 26 4.17 0.07 -5.34
C ALA A 26 5.60 -0.34 -5.76
N ASP A 27 6.63 0.14 -5.04
CA ASP A 27 8.03 -0.27 -5.27
C ASP A 27 8.31 -1.69 -4.76
N VAL A 28 7.59 -2.16 -3.73
CA VAL A 28 7.73 -3.50 -3.13
C VAL A 28 6.36 -4.19 -2.93
N PRO A 29 5.67 -4.59 -4.01
CA PRO A 29 4.29 -5.08 -3.93
C PRO A 29 4.15 -6.40 -3.15
N ASP A 30 5.19 -7.24 -3.17
CA ASP A 30 5.17 -8.57 -2.56
C ASP A 30 5.59 -8.60 -1.08
N THR A 31 6.01 -7.46 -0.53
CA THR A 31 6.53 -7.39 0.85
C THR A 31 5.52 -6.73 1.79
N VAL A 32 5.35 -7.27 2.99
CA VAL A 32 4.48 -6.70 4.03
C VAL A 32 5.11 -5.41 4.57
N LEU A 33 4.40 -4.28 4.47
CA LEU A 33 4.89 -2.99 4.98
C LEU A 33 4.32 -2.68 6.37
N PHE A 34 5.15 -2.82 7.40
CA PHE A 34 4.82 -2.41 8.77
C PHE A 34 4.93 -0.90 8.91
N TYR A 35 3.79 -0.22 8.99
CA TYR A 35 3.75 1.23 9.16
C TYR A 35 3.71 1.58 10.64
N ARG A 36 4.73 2.28 11.14
CA ARG A 36 4.79 2.64 12.56
C ARG A 36 3.89 3.84 12.85
N MET A 37 2.83 3.60 13.63
CA MET A 37 1.92 4.62 14.13
C MET A 37 2.02 4.68 15.66
N GLY A 38 2.92 5.53 16.14
CA GLY A 38 3.23 5.63 17.56
C GLY A 38 3.89 4.37 18.11
N ASP A 39 3.21 3.71 19.04
CA ASP A 39 3.68 2.49 19.72
C ASP A 39 3.29 1.20 19.01
N PHE A 40 2.44 1.28 17.98
CA PHE A 40 1.96 0.11 17.23
C PHE A 40 2.48 0.11 15.79
N TYR A 41 2.56 -1.09 15.22
CA TYR A 41 2.71 -1.27 13.79
C TYR A 41 1.35 -1.56 13.17
N GLU A 42 0.94 -0.67 12.26
CA GLU A 42 -0.27 -0.82 11.47
C GLU A 42 0.06 -1.39 10.09
N LEU A 43 -0.81 -2.29 9.66
CA LEU A 43 -0.78 -2.92 8.34
C LEU A 43 -2.08 -2.51 7.64
N PHE A 44 -2.01 -2.22 6.35
CA PHE A 44 -3.16 -1.76 5.57
C PHE A 44 -3.48 -2.74 4.44
N PHE A 45 -4.74 -2.72 3.99
CA PHE A 45 -5.23 -3.51 2.84
C PHE A 45 -4.98 -5.02 2.98
N ASP A 46 -4.39 -5.64 1.95
CA ASP A 46 -4.13 -7.08 1.89
C ASP A 46 -3.04 -7.54 2.84
N ASP A 47 -2.10 -6.66 3.20
CA ASP A 47 -1.06 -7.00 4.16
C ASP A 47 -1.64 -7.29 5.53
N ALA A 48 -2.65 -6.50 5.95
CA ALA A 48 -3.39 -6.76 7.19
C ALA A 48 -4.09 -8.12 7.16
N ARG A 49 -4.76 -8.45 6.04
CA ARG A 49 -5.48 -9.73 5.89
C ARG A 49 -4.54 -10.93 5.91
N ARG A 50 -3.41 -10.83 5.21
CA ARG A 50 -2.38 -11.89 5.16
C ARG A 50 -1.76 -12.14 6.53
N VAL A 51 -1.38 -11.08 7.24
CA VAL A 51 -0.77 -11.21 8.58
C VAL A 51 -1.78 -11.68 9.61
N ALA A 52 -3.04 -11.20 9.56
CA ALA A 52 -4.09 -11.64 10.45
C ALA A 52 -4.46 -13.13 10.26
N ALA A 53 -4.20 -13.73 9.10
CA ALA A 53 -4.39 -15.16 8.87
C ALA A 53 -3.22 -16.03 9.37
N LEU A 54 -2.07 -15.41 9.66
CA LEU A 54 -0.84 -16.09 10.11
C LEU A 54 -0.63 -16.00 11.63
N LEU A 55 -1.39 -15.14 12.32
CA LEU A 55 -1.41 -14.93 13.77
C LEU A 55 -2.63 -15.60 14.40
#